data_AF-A0A433IQ54-F1
#
_entry.id   AF-A0A433IQ54-F1
#
_cell.length_a   1.000
_cell.length_b   1.000
_cell.length_c   1.000
_cell.angle_alpha   90.00
_cell.angle_beta   90.00
_cell.angle_gamma   90.00
#
_symmetry.space_group_name_H-M   'P 1'
#
loop_
_entity.id
_entity.type
_entity.pdbx_description
1 polymer ?
#
loop_
_entity_poly.entity_id
_entity_poly.type
_entity_poly.pdbx_seq_one_letter_code
_entity_poly.pdbx_strand_id
1 'polypeptide(L)'
;MRSCGISVSGNAFQDLPFPVSGPILGSVGERFRLETASDEGTATFSAGGTEGGTYSCGAGQTLLIGDSALLCRAVGENSLDFTISRPR
;
A
#
# COMPACT_ATOMS: atom_id res chain seq x y z
N MET A 1 12.54 1.59 14.18
CA MET A 1 11.33 1.30 13.40
C MET A 1 10.59 2.62 13.16
N ARG A 2 10.34 3.00 11.91
CA ARG A 2 9.51 4.18 11.57
C ARG A 2 8.15 3.68 11.12
N SER A 3 7.06 4.22 11.64
CA SER A 3 5.70 3.87 11.24
C SER A 3 4.87 5.12 10.98
N CYS A 4 4.03 5.08 9.94
CA CYS A 4 3.10 6.15 9.58
C CYS A 4 1.74 5.55 9.20
N GLY A 5 0.66 6.16 9.69
CA GLY A 5 -0.70 5.88 9.24
C GLY A 5 -1.02 6.71 7.99
N ILE A 6 -1.63 6.07 6.99
CA ILE A 6 -1.94 6.65 5.69
C ILE A 6 -3.34 6.19 5.30
N SER A 7 -4.15 7.13 4.85
CA SER A 7 -5.48 6.86 4.33
C SER A 7 -5.52 7.30 2.88
N VAL A 8 -5.80 6.36 1.98
CA VAL A 8 -5.76 6.56 0.53
C VAL A 8 -7.17 6.37 0.01
N SER A 9 -7.70 7.35 -0.72
CA SER A 9 -9.03 7.29 -1.32
C SER A 9 -8.94 7.61 -2.81
N GLY A 10 -9.72 6.91 -3.63
CA GLY A 10 -9.69 7.07 -5.08
C GLY A 10 -8.52 6.35 -5.74
N ASN A 11 -8.41 6.48 -7.06
CA ASN A 11 -7.41 5.80 -7.89
C ASN A 11 -6.19 6.67 -8.24
N ALA A 12 -5.94 7.72 -7.47
CA ALA A 12 -4.82 8.62 -7.68
C ALA A 12 -3.52 8.01 -7.12
N PHE A 13 -2.39 8.36 -7.74
CA PHE A 13 -1.08 8.11 -7.16
C PHE A 13 -0.86 9.05 -5.97
N GLN A 14 -0.42 8.48 -4.86
CA GLN A 14 -0.09 9.17 -3.63
C GLN A 14 1.35 8.89 -3.25
N ASP A 15 2.04 9.93 -2.77
CA ASP A 15 3.39 9.81 -2.26
C ASP A 15 3.35 9.22 -0.84
N LEU A 16 4.13 8.18 -0.61
CA LEU A 16 4.31 7.63 0.72
C LEU A 16 5.34 8.47 1.48
N PRO A 17 5.23 8.59 2.82
CA PRO A 17 6.23 9.26 3.64
C PRO A 17 7.61 8.60 3.55
N PHE A 18 7.67 7.34 3.09
CA PHE A 18 8.89 6.63 2.74
C PHE A 18 8.62 5.75 1.49
N PRO A 19 9.54 5.64 0.50
CA PRO A 19 9.35 4.89 -0.77
C PRO A 19 9.53 3.38 -0.60
N VAL A 20 8.55 2.52 -0.92
CA VAL A 20 8.64 1.06 -0.67
C VAL A 20 9.73 0.39 -1.54
N SER A 21 10.61 -0.40 -0.92
CA SER A 21 11.60 -1.24 -1.62
C SER A 21 10.95 -2.58 -1.98
N GLY A 22 11.10 -3.11 -3.21
CA GLY A 22 10.52 -4.40 -3.61
C GLY A 22 11.16 -4.98 -4.87
N PRO A 23 11.02 -6.30 -5.16
CA PRO A 23 11.61 -6.94 -6.35
C PRO A 23 10.84 -6.64 -7.66
N ILE A 24 11.60 -6.68 -8.77
CA ILE A 24 11.32 -6.04 -10.07
C ILE A 24 10.22 -6.71 -10.92
N LEU A 25 9.00 -6.16 -11.01
CA LEU A 25 8.03 -6.52 -12.08
C LEU A 25 7.05 -5.37 -12.44
N GLY A 26 7.54 -4.23 -12.95
CA GLY A 26 6.74 -3.29 -13.77
C GLY A 26 6.39 -1.91 -13.18
N SER A 27 7.02 -0.87 -13.74
CA SER A 27 6.58 0.52 -14.04
C SER A 27 5.69 1.37 -13.11
N VAL A 28 5.40 1.01 -11.87
CA VAL A 28 4.81 1.98 -10.91
C VAL A 28 5.92 2.60 -10.08
N GLY A 29 6.40 3.80 -10.47
CA GLY A 29 7.42 4.58 -9.72
C GLY A 29 7.03 4.82 -8.25
N GLU A 30 7.95 5.32 -7.39
CA GLU A 30 7.94 5.49 -5.90
C GLU A 30 6.65 5.94 -5.18
N ARG A 31 5.50 5.42 -5.57
CA ARG A 31 4.17 5.94 -5.30
C ARG A 31 3.23 4.79 -5.00
N PHE A 32 2.20 5.11 -4.25
CA PHE A 32 1.13 4.22 -3.88
C PHE A 32 -0.12 4.59 -4.65
N ARG A 33 -0.81 3.62 -5.24
CA ARG A 33 -2.09 3.85 -5.91
C ARG A 33 -3.06 2.76 -5.51
N LEU A 34 -4.22 3.15 -5.01
CA LEU A 34 -5.33 2.21 -4.81
C LEU A 34 -5.95 1.89 -6.18
N GLU A 35 -6.06 0.61 -6.54
CA GLU A 35 -6.74 0.19 -7.77
C GLU A 35 -8.21 -0.08 -7.50
N THR A 36 -8.49 -0.85 -6.45
CA THR A 36 -9.84 -1.19 -6.02
C THR A 36 -9.88 -1.33 -4.50
N ALA A 37 -11.01 -0.98 -3.89
CA ALA A 37 -11.33 -1.34 -2.52
C ALA A 37 -12.80 -1.73 -2.47
N SER A 38 -13.07 -2.96 -2.05
CA SER A 38 -14.43 -3.48 -1.90
C SER A 38 -14.91 -3.34 -0.46
N ASP A 39 -16.22 -3.17 -0.30
CA ASP A 39 -16.89 -3.17 1.01
C ASP A 39 -16.86 -4.56 1.68
N GLU A 40 -16.48 -5.59 0.92
CA GLU A 40 -16.13 -6.92 1.45
C GLU A 40 -14.83 -6.90 2.28
N GLY A 41 -14.20 -5.73 2.41
CA GLY A 41 -13.06 -5.51 3.28
C GLY A 41 -11.73 -5.81 2.64
N THR A 42 -11.66 -5.91 1.30
CA THR A 42 -10.43 -6.21 0.55
C THR A 42 -10.06 -5.06 -0.39
N ALA A 43 -8.84 -4.58 -0.28
CA ALA A 43 -8.26 -3.56 -1.15
C ALA A 43 -7.18 -4.18 -2.04
N THR A 44 -7.13 -3.75 -3.30
CA THR A 44 -6.04 -4.01 -4.22
C THR A 44 -5.37 -2.68 -4.56
N PHE A 45 -4.06 -2.60 -4.38
CA PHE A 45 -3.28 -1.39 -4.60
C PHE A 45 -1.97 -1.71 -5.28
N SER A 46 -1.49 -0.76 -6.06
CA SER A 46 -0.18 -0.76 -6.68
C SER A 46 0.79 0.03 -5.80
N ALA A 47 1.90 -0.57 -5.39
CA ALA A 47 2.93 0.11 -4.60
C ALA A 47 4.33 -0.31 -5.07
N GLY A 48 5.25 0.65 -5.17
CA GLY A 48 6.64 0.35 -5.48
C GLY A 48 7.48 1.57 -5.84
N GLY A 49 8.80 1.38 -5.83
CA GLY A 49 9.82 2.30 -6.39
C GLY A 49 9.93 2.18 -7.89
N THR A 50 11.13 2.12 -8.47
CA THR A 50 11.36 1.98 -9.92
C THR A 50 10.63 0.79 -10.60
N GLU A 51 9.98 -0.09 -9.83
CA GLU A 51 9.56 -1.44 -10.22
C GLU A 51 8.28 -1.97 -9.54
N GLY A 52 7.28 -1.11 -9.34
CA GLY A 52 5.90 -1.40 -8.93
C GLY A 52 5.37 -2.85 -8.91
N GLY A 53 4.60 -3.19 -7.87
CA GLY A 53 3.78 -4.41 -7.82
C GLY A 53 2.34 -4.14 -7.40
N THR A 54 1.40 -5.01 -7.80
CA THR A 54 0.02 -5.00 -7.33
C THR A 54 -0.14 -5.95 -6.15
N TYR A 55 -0.65 -5.45 -5.04
CA TYR A 55 -0.82 -6.15 -3.78
C TYR A 55 -2.28 -6.07 -3.35
N SER A 56 -2.77 -7.12 -2.69
CA SER A 56 -4.12 -7.15 -2.13
C SER A 56 -4.07 -7.39 -0.65
N CYS A 57 -4.82 -6.62 0.12
CA CYS A 57 -4.91 -6.75 1.56
C CYS A 57 -6.35 -6.61 2.06
N GLY A 58 -6.70 -7.45 3.03
CA GLY A 58 -7.93 -7.34 3.80
C GLY A 58 -7.77 -6.44 5.03
N ALA A 59 -8.87 -5.92 5.54
CA ALA A 59 -8.90 -5.23 6.83
C ALA A 59 -8.37 -6.16 7.94
N GLY A 60 -7.41 -5.65 8.73
CA GLY A 60 -6.68 -6.39 9.76
C GLY A 60 -5.50 -7.22 9.25
N GLN A 61 -5.28 -7.31 7.93
CA GLN A 61 -4.15 -8.07 7.39
C GLN A 61 -2.87 -7.25 7.31
N THR A 62 -1.73 -7.94 7.47
CA THR A 62 -0.39 -7.35 7.28
C THR A 62 0.28 -7.97 6.08
N LEU A 63 0.77 -7.13 5.16
CA LEU A 63 1.60 -7.52 4.03
C LEU A 63 3.04 -7.07 4.22
N LEU A 64 3.97 -7.83 3.65
CA LEU A 64 5.38 -7.45 3.58
C LEU A 64 5.71 -7.11 2.13
N ILE A 65 6.12 -5.86 1.89
CA ILE A 65 6.54 -5.34 0.59
C ILE A 65 8.01 -4.94 0.72
N GLY A 66 8.89 -5.83 0.24
CA GLY A 66 10.33 -5.80 0.49
C GLY A 66 10.68 -5.57 1.97
N ASP A 67 11.22 -4.40 2.32
CA ASP A 67 11.62 -4.05 3.68
C ASP A 67 10.50 -3.43 4.52
N SER A 68 9.35 -3.14 3.91
CA SER A 68 8.22 -2.46 4.53
C SER A 68 7.12 -3.43 4.94
N ALA A 69 6.55 -3.23 6.13
CA ALA A 69 5.34 -3.90 6.58
C ALA A 69 4.14 -2.96 6.46
N LEU A 70 3.08 -3.44 5.81
CA LEU A 70 1.84 -2.73 5.52
C LEU A 70 0.68 -3.40 6.25
N LEU A 71 0.21 -2.78 7.32
CA LEU A 71 -0.98 -3.22 8.06
C LEU A 71 -2.20 -2.49 7.52
N CYS A 72 -3.08 -3.18 6.82
CA CYS A 72 -4.34 -2.63 6.35
C CYS A 72 -5.33 -2.58 7.53
N ARG A 73 -5.65 -1.39 7.99
CA ARG A 73 -6.51 -1.16 9.16
C ARG A 73 -7.98 -1.24 8.78
N ALA A 74 -8.34 -0.58 7.70
CA ALA A 74 -9.71 -0.52 7.21
C ALA A 74 -9.73 -0.43 5.69
N VAL A 75 -10.74 -1.05 5.09
CA VAL A 75 -11.05 -0.97 3.66
C VAL A 75 -12.53 -0.66 3.54
N GLY A 76 -12.90 0.25 2.65
CA GLY A 76 -14.30 0.54 2.33
C GLY A 76 -14.43 1.54 1.19
N GLU A 77 -15.51 1.49 0.43
CA GLU A 77 -15.89 2.39 -0.67
C GLU A 77 -14.72 3.13 -1.35
N ASN A 78 -13.86 2.39 -2.07
CA ASN A 78 -12.73 2.97 -2.80
C ASN A 78 -11.72 3.75 -1.92
N SER A 79 -11.61 3.36 -0.66
CA SER A 79 -10.67 3.88 0.32
C SER A 79 -9.99 2.74 1.09
N LEU A 80 -8.74 2.99 1.47
CA LEU A 80 -7.90 2.07 2.22
C LEU A 80 -7.12 2.86 3.26
N ASP A 81 -7.30 2.50 4.52
CA ASP A 81 -6.49 2.98 5.64
C ASP A 81 -5.46 1.92 6.00
N PHE A 82 -4.19 2.29 6.03
CA PHE A 82 -3.12 1.39 6.39
C PHE A 82 -2.03 2.07 7.21
N THR A 83 -1.26 1.26 7.92
CA THR A 83 0.00 1.68 8.55
C THR A 83 1.16 1.04 7.82
N ILE A 84 2.06 1.87 7.31
CA ILE A 84 3.34 1.42 6.80
C ILE A 84 4.40 1.52 7.89
N SER A 85 5.20 0.47 8.05
CA SER A 85 6.27 0.38 9.04
C SER A 85 7.55 -0.13 8.40
N ARG A 86 8.71 0.41 8.79
CA ARG A 86 10.02 -0.04 8.33
C ARG A 86 11.05 -0.22 9.45
N PRO A 87 11.92 -1.25 9.35
CA PRO A 87 13.15 -1.30 10.12
C PRO A 87 14.04 -0.10 9.74
N ARG A 88 14.87 0.33 10.69
CA ARG A 88 15.61 1.59 10.57
C ARG A 88 16.88 1.42 9.76
#